data_AF-A0A1H9V537-F1
#
_entry.id   AF-A0A1H9V537-F1
#
_cell.length_a   1.000
_cell.length_b   1.000
_cell.length_c   1.000
_cell.angle_alpha   90.00
_cell.angle_beta   90.00
_cell.angle_gamma   90.00
#
_symmetry.space_group_name_H-M   'P 1'
#
loop_
_entity.id
_entity.type
_entity.pdbx_description
1 polymer ?
#
loop_
_entity_poly.entity_id
_entity_poly.type
_entity_poly.pdbx_seq_one_letter_code
_entity_poly.pdbx_strand_id
1 'polypeptide(L)'
;MRAHEVPEVDDGDVVVLSSPVVSTTVAEVSAYHVYLVWPWKTKDPESQFAWNGTVAFSRDSESPEWLNTPWRFGSDPSDLKTGDTVELSIPEFEATVLSVKKHEPARDAGWLPRPTLTLGLCATEFVDDPEAGFVIYCDTEEPISMFVADRG
;
A
#
# COMPACT_ATOMS: atom_id res chain seq x y z
N MET A 1 -14.23 -12.81 -10.07
CA MET A 1 -13.77 -11.84 -9.07
C MET A 1 -13.89 -10.49 -9.74
N ARG A 2 -14.78 -9.59 -9.28
CA ARG A 2 -14.88 -8.24 -9.87
C ARG A 2 -13.62 -7.47 -9.46
N ALA A 3 -13.00 -6.76 -10.41
CA ALA A 3 -12.02 -5.74 -10.07
C ALA A 3 -12.66 -4.82 -9.02
N HIS A 4 -11.93 -4.51 -7.96
CA HIS A 4 -12.36 -3.50 -6.99
C HIS A 4 -12.59 -2.21 -7.78
N GLU A 5 -13.84 -1.74 -7.85
CA GLU A 5 -14.17 -0.51 -8.57
C GLU A 5 -13.60 0.65 -7.77
N VAL A 6 -12.59 1.30 -8.34
CA VAL A 6 -11.95 2.46 -7.73
C VAL A 6 -12.96 3.60 -7.83
N PRO A 7 -13.38 4.22 -6.71
CA PRO A 7 -14.31 5.34 -6.78
C PRO A 7 -13.73 6.48 -7.61
N GLU A 8 -14.60 7.21 -8.32
CA GLU A 8 -14.23 8.50 -8.90
C GLU A 8 -13.98 9.48 -7.75
N VAL A 9 -12.76 10.00 -7.68
CA VAL A 9 -12.29 10.93 -6.64
C VAL A 9 -11.44 12.02 -7.26
N ASP A 10 -11.44 13.19 -6.63
CA ASP A 10 -10.57 14.33 -6.93
C ASP A 10 -9.68 14.67 -5.72
N ASP A 11 -8.69 15.54 -5.93
CA ASP A 11 -7.85 16.06 -4.86
C ASP A 11 -8.72 16.73 -3.77
N GLY A 12 -8.46 16.38 -2.51
CA GLY A 12 -9.19 16.87 -1.33
C GLY A 12 -10.43 16.04 -0.95
N ASP A 13 -10.83 15.05 -1.75
CA ASP A 13 -11.87 14.11 -1.32
C ASP A 13 -11.40 13.24 -0.16
N VAL A 14 -12.35 12.79 0.66
CA VAL A 14 -12.09 11.85 1.76
C VAL A 14 -12.65 10.49 1.37
N VAL A 15 -11.83 9.46 1.54
CA VAL A 15 -12.17 8.06 1.31
C VAL A 15 -12.01 7.26 2.59
N VAL A 16 -12.78 6.20 2.73
CA VAL A 16 -12.56 5.18 3.77
C VAL A 16 -11.80 4.02 3.14
N LEU A 17 -10.68 3.65 3.76
CA LEU A 17 -9.84 2.53 3.36
C LEU A 17 -9.95 1.38 4.34
N SER A 18 -9.93 0.15 3.82
CA SER A 18 -9.76 -1.05 4.62
C SER A 18 -9.24 -2.22 3.78
N SER A 19 -8.76 -3.26 4.45
CA SER A 19 -8.40 -4.54 3.83
C SER A 19 -8.64 -5.64 4.86
N PRO A 20 -9.20 -6.79 4.46
CA PRO A 20 -9.27 -7.95 5.32
C PRO A 20 -7.86 -8.40 5.75
N VAL A 21 -7.80 -9.26 6.76
CA VAL A 21 -6.57 -9.94 7.14
C VAL A 21 -6.11 -10.84 5.99
N VAL A 22 -4.86 -10.69 5.59
CA VAL A 22 -4.20 -11.48 4.56
C VAL A 22 -2.85 -11.96 5.07
N SER A 23 -2.44 -13.14 4.63
CA SER A 23 -1.16 -13.71 5.04
C SER A 23 -0.12 -13.59 3.92
N THR A 24 1.12 -13.30 4.29
CA THR A 24 2.27 -13.38 3.39
C THR A 24 3.50 -13.92 4.13
N THR A 25 4.61 -14.09 3.42
CA THR A 25 5.86 -14.63 3.95
C THR A 25 6.93 -13.56 4.05
N VAL A 26 7.68 -13.58 5.14
CA VAL A 26 8.89 -12.77 5.32
C VAL A 26 9.99 -13.30 4.41
N ALA A 27 10.34 -12.54 3.37
CA ALA A 27 11.41 -12.86 2.44
C ALA A 27 12.79 -12.62 3.04
N GLU A 28 12.94 -11.53 3.79
CA GLU A 28 14.20 -11.12 4.40
C GLU A 28 13.94 -10.20 5.61
N VAL A 29 14.88 -10.19 6.55
CA VAL A 29 14.90 -9.24 7.66
C VAL A 29 16.28 -8.60 7.75
N SER A 30 16.30 -7.28 7.89
CA SER A 30 17.51 -6.49 8.14
C SER A 30 17.47 -5.85 9.54
N ALA A 31 18.45 -5.03 9.89
CA ALA A 31 18.43 -4.28 11.15
C ALA A 31 17.23 -3.32 11.27
N TYR A 32 16.73 -2.79 10.14
CA TYR A 32 15.71 -1.72 10.12
C TYR A 32 14.42 -2.13 9.45
N HIS A 33 14.45 -3.09 8.52
CA HIS A 33 13.30 -3.44 7.70
C HIS A 33 13.00 -4.94 7.70
N VAL A 34 11.70 -5.26 7.62
CA VAL A 34 11.18 -6.56 7.20
C VAL A 34 10.76 -6.45 5.74
N TYR A 35 11.22 -7.39 4.92
CA TYR A 35 10.85 -7.49 3.51
C TYR A 35 9.87 -8.64 3.34
N LEU A 36 8.67 -8.34 2.85
CA LEU A 36 7.61 -9.32 2.66
C LEU A 36 7.48 -9.65 1.18
N VAL A 37 7.24 -10.92 0.86
CA VAL A 37 6.78 -11.31 -0.48
C VAL A 37 5.47 -10.57 -0.77
N TRP A 38 5.35 -9.97 -1.96
CA TRP A 38 4.15 -9.22 -2.32
C TRP A 38 3.36 -9.95 -3.41
N PRO A 39 2.35 -10.76 -3.05
CA PRO A 39 1.72 -11.70 -3.98
C PRO A 39 0.85 -11.04 -5.06
N TRP A 40 0.43 -9.79 -4.84
CA TRP A 40 -0.50 -9.08 -5.71
C TRP A 40 0.15 -8.37 -6.90
N LYS A 41 1.47 -8.56 -7.05
CA LYS A 41 2.28 -7.98 -8.12
C LYS A 41 3.25 -9.04 -8.64
N THR A 42 3.41 -9.08 -9.96
CA THR A 42 4.40 -9.97 -10.61
C THR A 42 5.55 -9.13 -11.13
N LYS A 43 6.79 -9.61 -11.05
CA LYS A 43 7.94 -8.91 -11.66
C LYS A 43 7.70 -8.70 -13.15
N ASP A 44 7.97 -7.50 -13.64
CA ASP A 44 7.90 -7.19 -15.05
C ASP A 44 9.29 -7.41 -15.69
N PRO A 45 9.48 -8.43 -16.54
CA PRO A 45 10.77 -8.67 -17.19
C PRO A 45 11.14 -7.60 -18.23
N GLU A 46 10.15 -6.85 -18.73
CA GLU A 46 10.32 -5.78 -19.73
C GLU A 46 10.41 -4.39 -19.08
N SER A 47 10.42 -4.31 -17.75
CA SER A 47 10.56 -3.06 -17.01
C SER A 47 12.02 -2.59 -16.97
N GLN A 48 12.23 -1.28 -17.02
CA GLN A 48 13.55 -0.68 -16.78
C GLN A 48 13.97 -0.75 -15.30
N PHE A 49 13.02 -1.00 -14.40
CA PHE A 49 13.23 -1.15 -12.96
C PHE A 49 13.23 -2.63 -12.55
N ALA A 50 14.23 -3.02 -11.76
CA ALA A 50 14.37 -4.39 -11.27
C ALA A 50 13.72 -4.56 -9.89
N TRP A 51 12.38 -4.56 -9.81
CA TRP A 51 11.69 -4.86 -8.56
C TRP A 51 11.91 -6.32 -8.15
N ASN A 52 12.26 -6.55 -6.89
CA ASN A 52 12.69 -7.85 -6.40
C ASN A 52 11.53 -8.74 -5.91
N GLY A 53 10.28 -8.30 -6.03
CA GLY A 53 9.10 -9.07 -5.61
C GLY A 53 8.70 -8.86 -4.15
N THR A 54 9.36 -7.92 -3.46
CA THR A 54 9.14 -7.67 -2.04
C THR A 54 8.75 -6.22 -1.75
N VAL A 55 8.07 -6.03 -0.64
CA VAL A 55 7.78 -4.71 -0.07
C VAL A 55 8.44 -4.62 1.31
N ALA A 56 9.13 -3.51 1.56
CA ALA A 56 9.81 -3.25 2.81
C ALA A 56 8.88 -2.52 3.79
N PHE A 57 8.96 -2.91 5.06
CA PHE A 57 8.30 -2.27 6.18
C PHE A 57 9.31 -2.00 7.28
N SER A 58 9.22 -0.86 7.96
CA SER A 58 10.02 -0.59 9.16
C SER A 58 9.76 -1.66 10.23
N ARG A 59 10.82 -2.09 10.93
CA ARG A 59 10.74 -2.98 12.10
C ARG A 59 10.28 -2.27 13.37
N ASP A 60 10.43 -0.96 13.40
CA ASP A 60 10.01 -0.11 14.52
C ASP A 60 8.64 0.47 14.17
N SER A 61 7.59 0.06 14.89
CA SER A 61 6.20 0.54 14.72
C SER A 61 6.03 2.03 14.98
N GLU A 62 6.95 2.64 15.72
CA GLU A 62 6.93 4.06 16.05
C GLU A 62 7.72 4.90 15.04
N SER A 63 8.33 4.27 14.02
CA SER A 63 9.02 4.98 12.95
C SER A 63 8.01 5.78 12.11
N PRO A 64 8.36 7.03 11.69
CA PRO A 64 7.54 7.81 10.76
C PRO A 64 7.22 7.06 9.45
N GLU A 65 8.02 6.08 9.06
CA GLU A 65 7.76 5.22 7.89
C GLU A 65 6.40 4.48 7.97
N TRP A 66 5.83 4.29 9.17
CA TRP A 66 4.50 3.70 9.34
C TRP A 66 3.35 4.60 8.88
N LEU A 67 3.61 5.90 8.73
CA LEU A 67 2.68 6.84 8.10
C LEU A 67 2.75 6.79 6.56
N ASN A 68 3.75 6.08 6.01
CA ASN A 68 3.97 5.94 4.56
C ASN A 68 3.40 4.63 3.97
N THR A 69 2.61 3.91 4.75
CA THR A 69 1.87 2.74 4.29
C THR A 69 0.60 2.55 5.13
N PRO A 70 -0.53 2.11 4.55
CA PRO A 70 -1.74 1.84 5.30
C PRO A 70 -1.73 0.46 5.99
N TRP A 71 -0.82 -0.42 5.57
CA TRP A 71 -0.77 -1.80 6.05
C TRP A 71 -0.27 -1.88 7.49
N ARG A 72 -0.91 -2.74 8.28
CA ARG A 72 -0.59 -3.01 9.67
C ARG A 72 -0.37 -4.50 9.88
N PHE A 73 0.65 -4.82 10.67
CA PHE A 73 0.98 -6.18 11.05
C PHE A 73 0.04 -6.65 12.16
N GLY A 74 -0.38 -7.91 12.11
CA GLY A 74 -1.14 -8.56 13.20
C GLY A 74 -0.29 -8.84 14.46
N SER A 75 1.04 -8.76 14.34
CA SER A 75 2.01 -9.00 15.41
C SER A 75 3.16 -7.99 15.33
N ASP A 76 3.93 -7.86 16.41
CA ASP A 76 5.10 -6.97 16.44
C ASP A 76 6.13 -7.37 15.35
N PRO A 77 6.47 -6.47 14.42
CA PRO A 77 7.42 -6.74 13.34
C PRO A 77 8.87 -6.87 13.82
N SER A 78 9.19 -6.42 15.02
CA SER A 78 10.54 -6.51 15.60
C SER A 78 10.94 -7.95 15.92
N ASP A 79 9.99 -8.87 16.10
CA ASP A 79 10.25 -10.28 16.42
C ASP A 79 10.30 -11.21 15.18
N LEU A 80 9.98 -10.70 13.99
CA LEU A 80 9.88 -11.48 12.77
C LEU A 80 11.24 -11.97 12.23
N LYS A 81 11.21 -13.13 11.59
CA LYS A 81 12.37 -13.78 10.96
C LYS A 81 12.06 -14.18 9.53
N THR A 82 13.12 -14.30 8.72
CA THR A 82 13.02 -14.83 7.36
C THR A 82 12.33 -16.21 7.35
N GLY A 83 11.32 -16.35 6.50
CA GLY A 83 10.52 -17.56 6.35
C GLY A 83 9.24 -17.59 7.20
N ASP A 84 9.07 -16.65 8.15
CA ASP A 84 7.85 -16.57 8.95
C ASP A 84 6.65 -16.21 8.06
N THR A 85 5.48 -16.75 8.43
CA THR A 85 4.20 -16.29 7.89
C THR A 85 3.68 -15.19 8.78
N VAL A 86 3.24 -14.09 8.18
CA VAL A 86 2.75 -12.91 8.89
C VAL A 86 1.39 -12.50 8.35
N GLU A 87 0.56 -12.00 9.24
CA GLU A 87 -0.74 -11.41 8.91
C GLU A 87 -0.61 -9.90 8.74
N LEU A 88 -1.19 -9.39 7.66
CA LEU A 88 -1.35 -7.97 7.38
C LEU A 88 -2.83 -7.64 7.23
N SER A 89 -3.21 -6.43 7.60
CA SER A 89 -4.52 -5.87 7.28
C SER A 89 -4.41 -4.37 7.12
N ILE A 90 -5.48 -3.75 6.64
CA ILE A 90 -5.65 -2.30 6.74
C ILE A 90 -6.90 -2.12 7.62
N PRO A 91 -6.74 -1.69 8.88
CA PRO A 91 -7.87 -1.29 9.71
C PRO A 91 -8.73 -0.26 8.98
N GLU A 92 -10.02 -0.17 9.28
CA GLU A 92 -10.85 0.85 8.65
C GLU A 92 -10.44 2.26 9.14
N PHE A 93 -10.12 3.17 8.22
CA PHE A 93 -9.82 4.58 8.54
C PHE A 93 -10.12 5.52 7.38
N GLU A 94 -10.29 6.81 7.69
CA GLU A 94 -10.45 7.88 6.71
C GLU A 94 -9.09 8.38 6.20
N ALA A 95 -8.98 8.50 4.88
CA ALA A 95 -7.83 9.09 4.21
C ALA A 95 -8.26 10.22 3.27
N THR A 96 -7.50 11.31 3.27
CA THR A 96 -7.65 12.41 2.33
C THR A 96 -6.87 12.12 1.05
N VAL A 97 -7.50 12.35 -0.10
CA VAL A 97 -6.87 12.27 -1.42
C VAL A 97 -5.97 13.49 -1.61
N LEU A 98 -4.66 13.26 -1.63
CA LEU A 98 -3.66 14.31 -1.84
C LEU A 98 -3.32 14.53 -3.31
N SER A 99 -3.41 13.48 -4.12
CA SER A 99 -3.22 13.59 -5.57
C SER A 99 -3.87 12.45 -6.33
N VAL A 100 -4.48 12.76 -7.47
CA VAL A 100 -4.96 11.80 -8.45
C VAL A 100 -4.05 11.83 -9.69
N LYS A 101 -3.42 10.70 -10.05
CA LYS A 101 -2.51 10.63 -11.20
C LYS A 101 -2.89 9.51 -12.16
N LYS A 102 -3.30 9.90 -13.36
CA LYS A 102 -3.51 9.02 -14.52
C LYS A 102 -2.21 8.91 -15.33
N HIS A 103 -1.87 7.70 -15.78
CA HIS A 103 -0.65 7.39 -16.51
C HIS A 103 -0.99 6.89 -17.91
N GLU A 104 -0.62 7.68 -18.92
CA GLU A 104 -0.75 7.31 -20.33
C GLU A 104 0.59 7.63 -21.05
N PRO A 105 1.43 6.62 -21.35
CA PRO A 105 1.21 5.18 -21.14
C PRO A 105 1.23 4.77 -19.66
N ALA A 106 0.74 3.54 -19.38
CA ALA A 106 0.81 2.94 -18.05
C ALA A 106 2.23 3.04 -17.45
N ARG A 107 2.32 3.35 -16.16
CA ARG A 107 3.58 3.64 -15.49
C ARG A 107 4.44 2.38 -15.40
N ASP A 108 5.71 2.51 -15.77
CA ASP A 108 6.71 1.48 -15.47
C ASP A 108 7.12 1.56 -14.00
N ALA A 109 6.81 0.51 -13.23
CA ALA A 109 7.04 0.44 -11.78
C ALA A 109 7.87 -0.78 -11.34
N GLY A 110 8.40 -1.59 -12.27
CA GLY A 110 9.08 -2.84 -11.93
C GLY A 110 8.21 -4.08 -11.88
N TRP A 111 6.89 -3.92 -11.99
CA TRP A 111 5.92 -4.98 -11.80
C TRP A 111 4.68 -4.83 -12.68
N LEU A 112 3.99 -5.96 -12.82
CA LEU A 112 2.70 -6.12 -13.47
C LEU A 112 1.58 -6.33 -12.43
N PRO A 113 0.35 -5.88 -12.72
CA PRO A 113 -0.02 -5.06 -13.89
C PRO A 113 0.61 -3.66 -13.82
N ARG A 114 0.99 -3.05 -14.95
CA ARG A 114 1.50 -1.65 -14.93
C ARG A 114 0.36 -0.70 -14.57
N PRO A 115 0.48 0.15 -13.54
CA PRO A 115 -0.62 0.98 -13.08
C PRO A 115 -0.89 2.14 -14.06
N THR A 116 -2.15 2.29 -14.42
CA THR A 116 -2.73 3.41 -15.17
C THR A 116 -3.29 4.49 -14.25
N LEU A 117 -3.60 4.15 -12.99
CA LEU A 117 -4.05 5.10 -11.98
C LEU A 117 -3.33 4.89 -10.65
N THR A 118 -2.88 6.00 -10.06
CA THR A 118 -2.34 6.03 -8.69
C THR A 118 -2.96 7.16 -7.90
N LEU A 119 -3.29 6.88 -6.64
CA LEU A 119 -3.75 7.87 -5.68
C LEU A 119 -2.68 8.08 -4.62
N GLY A 120 -2.28 9.33 -4.41
CA GLY A 120 -1.56 9.72 -3.20
C GLY A 120 -2.58 10.04 -2.11
N LEU A 121 -2.49 9.34 -0.99
CA LEU A 121 -3.43 9.44 0.13
C LEU A 121 -2.66 9.72 1.41
N CYS A 122 -3.32 10.32 2.39
CA CYS A 122 -2.82 10.41 3.75
C CYS A 122 -3.98 10.15 4.70
N ALA A 123 -3.74 9.44 5.81
CA ALA A 123 -4.75 9.35 6.87
C ALA A 123 -5.15 10.78 7.28
N THR A 124 -6.45 11.05 7.37
CA THR A 124 -6.98 12.41 7.55
C THR A 124 -6.45 13.06 8.82
N GLU A 125 -6.22 12.28 9.88
CA GLU A 125 -5.65 12.76 11.15
C GLU A 125 -4.17 13.23 11.04
N PHE A 126 -3.46 12.84 9.99
CA PHE A 126 -2.04 13.17 9.76
C PHE A 126 -1.82 14.06 8.51
N VAL A 127 -2.87 14.68 7.96
CA VAL A 127 -2.76 15.46 6.70
C VAL A 127 -1.79 16.67 6.79
N ASP A 128 -1.60 17.21 8.00
CA ASP A 128 -0.68 18.32 8.25
C ASP A 128 0.76 17.86 8.51
N ASP A 129 1.01 16.54 8.57
CA ASP A 129 2.35 15.97 8.72
C ASP A 129 3.02 15.80 7.35
N PRO A 130 4.13 16.52 7.07
CA PRO A 130 4.80 16.45 5.78
C PRO A 130 5.52 15.11 5.52
N GLU A 131 5.71 14.28 6.54
CA GLU A 131 6.31 12.95 6.43
C GLU A 131 5.25 11.84 6.27
N ALA A 132 3.96 12.18 6.35
CA ALA A 132 2.86 11.24 6.19
C ALA A 132 2.36 11.17 4.75
N GLY A 133 1.97 9.97 4.32
CA GLY A 133 1.31 9.75 3.05
C GLY A 133 1.79 8.52 2.31
N PHE A 134 0.89 7.87 1.60
CA PHE A 134 1.15 6.63 0.89
C PHE A 134 0.50 6.64 -0.49
N VAL A 135 0.97 5.74 -1.36
CA VAL A 135 0.43 5.60 -2.71
C VAL A 135 -0.32 4.29 -2.85
N ILE A 136 -1.57 4.38 -3.30
CA ILE A 136 -2.36 3.24 -3.75
C ILE A 136 -2.24 3.11 -5.26
N TYR A 137 -2.00 1.87 -5.71
CA TYR A 137 -1.96 1.48 -7.11
C TYR A 137 -3.26 0.79 -7.48
N CYS A 138 -4.16 1.53 -8.12
CA CYS A 138 -5.57 1.17 -8.28
C CYS A 138 -5.83 -0.05 -9.18
N ASP A 139 -4.91 -0.34 -10.10
CA ASP A 139 -5.07 -1.45 -11.05
C ASP A 139 -4.48 -2.77 -10.57
N THR A 140 -4.04 -2.84 -9.31
CA THR A 140 -3.42 -4.03 -8.72
C THR A 140 -4.43 -4.97 -8.09
N GLU A 141 -4.01 -6.20 -7.81
CA GLU A 141 -4.85 -7.18 -7.10
C GLU A 141 -4.74 -7.04 -5.57
N GLU A 142 -4.15 -5.95 -5.06
CA GLU A 142 -4.08 -5.69 -3.63
C GLU A 142 -5.52 -5.61 -3.07
N PRO A 143 -5.83 -6.31 -1.96
CA PRO A 143 -7.20 -6.49 -1.48
C PRO A 143 -7.69 -5.27 -0.67
N ILE A 144 -7.41 -4.08 -1.19
CA ILE A 144 -7.75 -2.81 -0.58
C ILE A 144 -9.12 -2.40 -1.07
N SER A 145 -10.03 -2.23 -0.12
CA SER A 145 -11.34 -1.64 -0.36
C SER A 145 -11.27 -0.14 -0.10
N MET A 146 -11.92 0.62 -0.99
CA MET A 146 -11.95 2.07 -0.92
C MET A 146 -13.32 2.56 -1.37
N PHE A 147 -13.90 3.49 -0.62
CA PHE A 147 -15.14 4.16 -0.99
C PHE A 147 -15.11 5.62 -0.51
N VAL A 148 -15.82 6.50 -1.22
CA VAL A 148 -15.92 7.92 -0.83
C VAL A 148 -16.68 8.01 0.49
N ALA A 149 -16.14 8.75 1.45
CA ALA A 149 -16.84 9.02 2.70
C ALA A 149 -18.09 9.87 2.41
N ASP A 150 -19.23 9.51 3.02
CA ASP A 150 -20.45 10.29 2.88
C ASP A 150 -20.21 11.71 3.41
N ARG A 151 -20.45 12.71 2.56
CA ARG A 151 -20.51 14.11 2.98
C ARG A 151 -21.81 14.30 3.79
N GLY A 152 -21.72 14.10 5.10
CA GLY A 152 -22.80 14.40 6.05
C GLY A 152 -23.25 15.85 6.03
#